data_AF-M5C391-F1
#
_entry.id   AF-M5C391-F1
#
_cell.length_a   1.000
_cell.length_b   1.000
_cell.length_c   1.000
_cell.angle_alpha   90.00
_cell.angle_beta   90.00
_cell.angle_gamma   90.00
#
_symmetry.space_group_name_H-M   'P 1'
#
loop_
_entity.id
_entity.type
_entity.pdbx_description
1 polymer ?
#
loop_
_entity_poly.entity_id
_entity_poly.type
_entity_poly.pdbx_seq_one_letter_code
_entity_poly.pdbx_strand_id
1 'polypeptide(L)'
;MAGRTLYVRFATSTGDAMGMNMISKGTEKALETMSEYFPEMSVLALSGNYCTDKKPAAINWIEGRGKSVVAEAVIPGKVVKSVLKTTVADLVNLNIKKNLIGSAMAGSIGGFNAHAANILTAMFLATGQDPAQNVESSNCITLMEPINGGEDLLMTCSMPSIECGTVGGGTILEPQGAMLEMLGLRGAHPTSPGHNARRLARVICAAVMAGELSLMSALAAGHLIKAHMAHNRSAPATPLASRPMTPMFAPLTTLPNRNGSISNGSLPNGNTIPGRDGGGYVVNANA
;
A
#
# COMPACT_ATOMS: atom_id res chain seq x y z
N MET A 1 20.11 -7.04 -20.55
CA MET A 1 21.56 -6.87 -20.35
C MET A 1 21.90 -5.40 -20.49
N ALA A 2 22.90 -4.90 -19.76
CA ALA A 2 23.43 -3.55 -19.89
C ALA A 2 24.97 -3.63 -19.90
N GLY A 3 25.58 -3.56 -21.09
CA GLY A 3 26.99 -3.90 -21.25
C GLY A 3 27.27 -5.34 -20.79
N ARG A 4 28.24 -5.52 -19.89
CA ARG A 4 28.58 -6.82 -19.29
C ARG A 4 27.69 -7.21 -18.10
N THR A 5 26.72 -6.39 -17.72
CA THR A 5 25.83 -6.65 -16.59
C THR A 5 24.57 -7.39 -17.06
N LEU A 6 24.31 -8.54 -16.44
CA LEU A 6 23.09 -9.33 -16.65
C LEU A 6 22.12 -9.11 -15.49
N TYR A 7 20.87 -8.77 -15.81
CA TYR A 7 19.77 -8.72 -14.86
C TYR A 7 18.87 -9.92 -15.13
N VAL A 8 18.69 -10.79 -14.13
CA VAL A 8 17.87 -11.99 -14.24
C VAL A 8 16.63 -11.80 -13.38
N ARG A 9 15.45 -12.00 -13.97
CA ARG A 9 14.16 -11.92 -13.27
C ARG A 9 13.63 -13.32 -13.01
N PHE A 10 13.90 -13.84 -11.82
CA PHE A 10 13.36 -15.14 -11.41
C PHE A 10 11.87 -15.00 -11.09
N ALA A 11 11.06 -15.92 -11.62
CA ALA A 11 9.62 -16.00 -11.39
C ALA A 11 9.25 -17.42 -10.96
N THR A 12 8.48 -17.53 -9.87
CA THR A 12 8.01 -18.81 -9.34
C THR A 12 6.71 -18.62 -8.57
N SER A 13 5.96 -19.71 -8.39
CA SER A 13 4.85 -19.73 -7.43
C SER A 13 5.37 -19.86 -6.00
N THR A 14 4.58 -19.36 -5.03
CA THR A 14 4.96 -19.24 -3.62
C THR A 14 3.90 -19.79 -2.67
N GLY A 15 2.96 -20.59 -3.21
CA GLY A 15 1.77 -21.03 -2.49
C GLY A 15 0.94 -19.84 -2.01
N ASP A 16 0.50 -19.90 -0.75
CA ASP A 16 -0.31 -18.86 -0.11
C ASP A 16 0.51 -17.75 0.54
N ALA A 17 1.84 -17.84 0.54
CA ALA A 17 2.69 -16.74 0.96
C ALA A 17 2.81 -15.69 -0.15
N MET A 18 3.01 -14.43 0.23
CA MET A 18 3.40 -13.39 -0.72
C MET A 18 4.74 -13.77 -1.37
N GLY A 19 5.69 -14.26 -0.56
CA GLY A 19 6.77 -15.12 -1.03
C GLY A 19 8.15 -14.48 -1.20
N MET A 20 8.35 -13.21 -0.81
CA MET A 20 9.65 -12.52 -0.95
C MET A 20 10.83 -13.32 -0.36
N ASN A 21 10.73 -13.78 0.89
CA ASN A 21 11.81 -14.55 1.52
C ASN A 21 12.06 -15.90 0.82
N MET A 22 10.99 -16.55 0.35
CA MET A 22 11.06 -17.83 -0.35
C MET A 22 11.77 -17.68 -1.71
N ILE A 23 11.40 -16.63 -2.46
CA ILE A 23 12.00 -16.34 -3.76
C ILE A 23 13.47 -15.94 -3.59
N SER A 24 13.80 -15.10 -2.61
CA SER A 24 15.19 -14.71 -2.34
C SER A 24 16.09 -15.92 -2.07
N LYS A 25 15.63 -16.86 -1.23
CA LYS A 25 16.37 -18.10 -0.94
C LYS A 25 16.54 -18.99 -2.18
N GLY A 26 15.49 -19.14 -2.99
CA GLY A 26 15.56 -19.88 -4.25
C GLY A 26 16.51 -19.22 -5.25
N THR A 27 16.51 -17.89 -5.31
CA THR A 27 17.36 -17.10 -6.20
C THR A 27 18.83 -17.20 -5.79
N GLU A 28 19.14 -17.11 -4.50
CA GLU A 28 20.49 -17.32 -3.98
C GLU A 28 21.03 -18.68 -4.41
N LYS A 29 20.25 -19.75 -4.23
CA LYS A 29 20.67 -21.10 -4.64
C LYS A 29 20.81 -21.22 -6.16
N ALA A 30 19.92 -20.62 -6.94
CA ALA A 30 20.03 -20.61 -8.39
C ALA A 30 21.30 -19.90 -8.86
N LEU A 31 21.66 -18.77 -8.24
CA LEU A 31 22.88 -18.02 -8.56
C LEU A 31 24.15 -18.78 -8.15
N GLU A 32 24.14 -19.50 -7.02
CA GLU A 32 25.22 -20.43 -6.65
C GLU A 32 25.42 -21.48 -7.74
N THR A 33 24.35 -22.16 -8.17
CA THR A 33 24.43 -23.16 -9.24
C THR A 33 24.88 -22.54 -10.56
N MET A 34 24.40 -21.35 -10.93
CA MET A 34 24.89 -20.66 -12.14
C MET A 34 26.39 -20.36 -12.08
N SER A 35 26.92 -20.04 -10.90
CA SER A 35 28.36 -19.76 -10.70
C SER A 35 29.23 -21.00 -10.91
N GLU A 36 28.69 -22.21 -10.72
CA GLU A 36 29.39 -23.45 -11.04
C GLU A 36 29.60 -23.64 -12.55
N TYR A 37 28.65 -23.19 -13.38
CA TYR A 37 28.73 -23.25 -14.85
C TYR A 37 29.47 -22.06 -15.46
N PHE A 38 29.43 -20.90 -14.80
CA PHE A 38 30.05 -19.66 -15.24
C PHE A 38 30.98 -19.13 -14.14
N PRO A 39 32.18 -19.70 -13.97
CA PRO A 39 33.07 -19.36 -12.84
C PRO A 39 33.59 -17.92 -12.87
N GLU A 40 33.55 -17.25 -14.03
CA GLU A 40 33.89 -15.83 -14.17
C GLU A 40 32.72 -14.89 -13.82
N MET A 41 31.51 -15.43 -13.61
CA MET A 41 30.35 -14.63 -13.21
C MET A 41 30.55 -14.12 -11.78
N SER A 42 30.29 -12.83 -11.57
CA SER A 42 30.25 -12.23 -10.23
C SER A 42 28.83 -11.79 -9.90
N VAL A 43 28.29 -12.29 -8.79
CA VAL A 43 27.00 -11.86 -8.25
C VAL A 43 27.19 -10.55 -7.50
N LEU A 44 26.79 -9.44 -8.12
CA LEU A 44 26.90 -8.12 -7.51
C LEU A 44 25.89 -7.91 -6.38
N ALA A 45 24.63 -8.31 -6.61
CA ALA A 45 23.55 -8.19 -5.63
C ALA A 45 22.42 -9.18 -5.97
N LEU A 46 21.76 -9.71 -4.93
CA LEU A 46 20.57 -10.55 -5.10
C LEU A 46 19.39 -9.75 -5.68
N SER A 47 19.29 -8.46 -5.33
CA SER A 47 18.27 -7.55 -5.83
C SER A 47 18.92 -6.40 -6.60
N GLY A 48 18.92 -6.50 -7.93
CA GLY A 48 19.39 -5.45 -8.83
C GLY A 48 18.30 -4.44 -9.24
N ASN A 49 17.26 -4.27 -8.42
CA ASN A 49 16.05 -3.48 -8.73
C ASN A 49 15.25 -3.93 -9.97
N TYR A 50 15.57 -5.09 -10.56
CA TYR A 50 14.86 -5.67 -11.71
C TYR A 50 13.70 -6.60 -11.31
N CYS A 51 13.34 -6.64 -10.03
CA CYS A 51 12.19 -7.37 -9.52
C CYS A 51 10.84 -6.79 -10.01
N THR A 52 10.44 -5.54 -9.80
CA THR A 52 10.96 -4.45 -8.95
C THR A 52 10.13 -4.36 -7.65
N ASP A 53 10.73 -4.31 -6.47
CA ASP A 53 10.00 -4.31 -5.18
C ASP A 53 9.89 -2.93 -4.56
N LYS A 54 8.68 -2.46 -4.23
CA LYS A 54 8.40 -1.19 -3.53
C LYS A 54 8.89 0.06 -4.27
N LYS A 55 9.01 -0.02 -5.60
CA LYS A 55 9.35 1.11 -6.48
C LYS A 55 8.49 1.04 -7.75
N PRO A 56 8.06 2.19 -8.30
CA PRO A 56 7.32 2.19 -9.54
C PRO A 56 8.23 1.71 -10.68
N ALA A 57 7.76 0.72 -11.45
CA ALA A 57 8.50 0.17 -12.57
C ALA A 57 7.57 -0.38 -13.66
N ALA A 58 7.83 0.00 -14.91
CA ALA A 58 7.06 -0.46 -16.06
C ALA A 58 7.08 -1.99 -16.22
N ILE A 59 8.15 -2.66 -15.80
CA ILE A 59 8.25 -4.12 -15.88
C ILE A 59 7.16 -4.82 -15.05
N ASN A 60 6.79 -4.30 -13.88
CA ASN A 60 5.71 -4.87 -13.07
C ASN A 60 4.34 -4.65 -13.73
N TRP A 61 4.18 -3.55 -14.47
CA TRP A 61 2.96 -3.26 -15.22
C TRP A 61 2.80 -4.19 -16.44
N ILE A 62 3.88 -4.38 -17.21
CA ILE A 62 3.85 -5.12 -18.48
C ILE A 62 3.89 -6.63 -18.25
N GLU A 63 4.82 -7.10 -17.42
CA GLU A 63 5.09 -8.53 -17.22
C GLU A 63 4.37 -9.09 -15.98
N GLY A 64 3.73 -8.23 -15.19
CA GLY A 64 3.11 -8.58 -13.92
C GLY A 64 4.11 -8.85 -12.78
N ARG A 65 3.59 -8.94 -11.56
CA ARG A 65 4.30 -9.37 -10.35
C ARG A 65 3.32 -9.84 -9.28
N GLY A 66 3.56 -10.99 -8.64
CA GLY A 66 2.59 -11.52 -7.68
C GLY A 66 1.36 -12.10 -8.40
N LYS A 67 0.19 -11.46 -8.30
CA LYS A 67 -1.07 -11.91 -8.91
C LYS A 67 -1.61 -10.85 -9.88
N SER A 68 -1.74 -11.23 -11.15
CA SER A 68 -2.47 -10.45 -12.16
C SER A 68 -3.97 -10.81 -12.09
N VAL A 69 -4.82 -9.82 -11.90
CA VAL A 69 -6.26 -10.02 -11.69
C VAL A 69 -7.07 -9.03 -12.53
N VAL A 70 -8.20 -9.50 -13.07
CA VAL A 70 -9.22 -8.67 -13.70
C VAL A 70 -10.55 -8.89 -12.97
N ALA A 71 -11.24 -7.81 -12.66
CA ALA A 71 -12.63 -7.81 -12.20
C ALA A 71 -13.51 -7.12 -13.25
N GLU A 72 -14.72 -7.63 -13.44
CA GLU A 72 -15.71 -7.11 -14.37
C GLU A 72 -17.09 -7.09 -13.72
N ALA A 73 -17.90 -6.08 -14.03
CA ALA A 73 -19.31 -6.03 -13.68
C ALA A 73 -20.13 -5.27 -14.73
N VAL A 74 -21.38 -5.71 -14.91
CA VAL A 74 -22.43 -4.94 -15.58
C VAL A 74 -23.30 -4.27 -14.52
N ILE A 75 -23.37 -2.93 -14.56
CA ILE A 75 -24.16 -2.13 -13.64
C ILE A 75 -25.42 -1.66 -14.40
N PRO A 76 -26.62 -2.12 -13.98
CA PRO A 76 -27.85 -1.71 -14.64
C PRO A 76 -28.06 -0.20 -14.61
N GLY A 77 -28.52 0.41 -15.70
CA GLY A 77 -28.75 1.85 -15.81
C GLY A 77 -29.64 2.42 -14.70
N LYS A 78 -30.63 1.64 -14.24
CA LYS A 78 -31.48 2.00 -13.10
C LYS A 78 -30.67 2.20 -11.82
N VAL A 79 -29.63 1.38 -11.59
CA VAL A 79 -28.73 1.48 -10.42
C VAL A 79 -27.80 2.68 -10.58
N VAL A 80 -27.29 2.92 -11.79
CA VAL A 80 -26.46 4.11 -12.08
C VAL A 80 -27.23 5.40 -11.75
N LYS A 81 -28.50 5.48 -12.18
CA LYS A 81 -29.33 6.66 -11.88
C LYS A 81 -29.76 6.72 -10.41
N SER A 82 -30.30 5.63 -9.86
CA SER A 82 -30.94 5.64 -8.53
C SER A 82 -29.97 5.55 -7.36
N VAL A 83 -28.80 4.91 -7.51
CA VAL A 83 -27.82 4.73 -6.44
C VAL A 83 -26.63 5.66 -6.65
N LEU A 84 -26.02 5.61 -7.85
CA LEU A 84 -24.80 6.37 -8.17
C LEU A 84 -25.07 7.84 -8.50
N LYS A 85 -26.35 8.21 -8.70
CA LYS A 85 -26.82 9.58 -8.94
C LYS A 85 -26.14 10.27 -10.13
N THR A 86 -25.85 9.50 -11.18
CA THR A 86 -25.22 9.97 -12.41
C THR A 86 -25.79 9.23 -13.64
N THR A 87 -25.18 9.39 -14.81
CA THR A 87 -25.55 8.68 -16.04
C THR A 87 -24.39 7.82 -16.54
N VAL A 88 -24.71 6.78 -17.33
CA VAL A 88 -23.70 5.93 -17.99
C VAL A 88 -22.79 6.76 -18.89
N ALA A 89 -23.37 7.69 -19.66
CA ALA A 89 -22.64 8.57 -20.56
C ALA A 89 -21.62 9.45 -19.82
N ASP A 90 -22.01 10.04 -18.69
CA ASP A 90 -21.12 10.89 -17.88
C ASP A 90 -19.96 10.08 -17.28
N LEU A 91 -20.25 8.88 -16.77
CA LEU A 91 -19.23 7.98 -16.23
C LEU A 91 -18.20 7.56 -17.27
N VAL A 92 -18.66 7.14 -18.46
CA VAL A 92 -17.78 6.73 -19.57
C VAL A 92 -16.92 7.92 -20.02
N ASN A 93 -17.54 9.08 -20.25
CA ASN A 93 -16.83 10.30 -20.67
C ASN A 93 -15.81 10.75 -19.63
N LEU A 94 -16.16 10.70 -18.34
CA LEU A 94 -15.23 11.03 -17.26
C LEU A 94 -14.09 10.02 -17.19
N ASN A 95 -14.35 8.71 -17.30
CA ASN A 95 -13.30 7.68 -17.26
C ASN A 95 -12.28 7.89 -18.39
N ILE A 96 -12.75 8.13 -19.61
CA ILE A 96 -11.88 8.41 -20.75
C ILE A 96 -11.03 9.66 -20.49
N LYS A 97 -11.65 10.76 -20.07
CA LYS A 97 -10.93 12.04 -19.91
C LYS A 97 -10.00 12.06 -18.70
N LYS A 98 -10.39 11.44 -17.59
CA LYS A 98 -9.62 11.42 -16.33
C LYS A 98 -8.63 10.28 -16.30
N ASN A 99 -9.13 9.04 -16.28
CA ASN A 99 -8.32 7.86 -15.98
C ASN A 99 -7.42 7.47 -17.15
N LEU A 100 -7.83 7.76 -18.40
CA LEU A 100 -7.01 7.49 -19.58
C LEU A 100 -6.24 8.74 -20.03
N ILE A 101 -6.93 9.74 -20.59
CA ILE A 101 -6.28 10.93 -21.18
C ILE A 101 -5.52 11.71 -20.11
N GLY A 102 -6.15 12.01 -18.97
CA GLY A 102 -5.50 12.73 -17.87
C GLY A 102 -4.23 12.04 -17.37
N SER A 103 -4.30 10.73 -17.13
CA SER A 103 -3.14 9.92 -16.73
C SER A 103 -2.04 9.87 -17.78
N ALA A 104 -2.42 9.80 -19.07
CA ALA A 104 -1.46 9.87 -20.18
C ALA A 104 -0.76 11.23 -20.24
N MET A 105 -1.50 12.33 -20.09
CA MET A 105 -0.94 13.68 -20.03
C MET A 105 0.00 13.88 -18.83
N ALA A 106 -0.23 13.14 -17.74
CA ALA A 106 0.62 13.16 -16.55
C ALA A 106 1.86 12.23 -16.65
N GLY A 107 2.04 11.48 -17.74
CA GLY A 107 3.14 10.51 -17.87
C GLY A 107 3.03 9.32 -16.91
N SER A 108 1.82 8.97 -16.48
CA SER A 108 1.57 7.86 -15.56
C SER A 108 1.87 6.50 -16.20
N ILE A 109 2.54 5.62 -15.46
CA ILE A 109 2.75 4.22 -15.83
C ILE A 109 2.03 3.35 -14.78
N GLY A 110 0.99 2.64 -15.21
CA GLY A 110 0.18 1.77 -14.35
C GLY A 110 -0.89 2.46 -13.50
N GLY A 111 -0.89 3.81 -13.44
CA GLY A 111 -1.88 4.59 -12.69
C GLY A 111 -3.04 5.09 -13.56
N PHE A 112 -3.75 4.19 -14.27
CA PHE A 112 -4.89 4.53 -15.13
C PHE A 112 -6.23 4.30 -14.41
N ASN A 113 -6.33 4.84 -13.20
CA ASN A 113 -7.44 4.65 -12.27
C ASN A 113 -7.69 5.92 -11.45
N ALA A 114 -8.74 5.92 -10.64
CA ALA A 114 -9.09 7.04 -9.79
C ALA A 114 -8.39 7.02 -8.43
N HIS A 115 -8.49 5.91 -7.69
CA HIS A 115 -7.95 5.77 -6.33
C HIS A 115 -7.72 4.31 -5.91
N ALA A 116 -7.28 3.44 -6.82
CA ALA A 116 -7.03 2.02 -6.50
C ALA A 116 -6.12 1.84 -5.27
N ALA A 117 -5.12 2.72 -5.11
CA ALA A 117 -4.22 2.75 -3.97
C ALA A 117 -4.94 2.91 -2.62
N ASN A 118 -6.03 3.67 -2.54
CA ASN A 118 -6.76 3.88 -1.29
C ASN A 118 -7.40 2.58 -0.81
N ILE A 119 -8.14 1.91 -1.68
CA ILE A 119 -8.83 0.66 -1.34
C ILE A 119 -7.83 -0.45 -1.08
N LEU A 120 -6.80 -0.57 -1.91
CA LEU A 120 -5.74 -1.53 -1.73
C LEU A 120 -5.05 -1.37 -0.38
N THR A 121 -4.66 -0.15 -0.03
CA THR A 121 -3.99 0.15 1.25
C THR A 121 -4.88 -0.22 2.43
N ALA A 122 -6.17 0.12 2.38
CA ALA A 122 -7.12 -0.24 3.43
C ALA A 122 -7.22 -1.77 3.61
N MET A 123 -7.33 -2.51 2.50
CA MET A 123 -7.34 -3.98 2.51
C MET A 123 -6.02 -4.53 3.07
N PHE A 124 -4.88 -4.00 2.61
CA PHE A 124 -3.55 -4.44 3.02
C PHE A 124 -3.32 -4.29 4.51
N LEU A 125 -3.68 -3.13 5.07
CA LEU A 125 -3.58 -2.87 6.51
C LEU A 125 -4.50 -3.79 7.32
N ALA A 126 -5.74 -3.99 6.86
CA ALA A 126 -6.71 -4.83 7.54
C ALA A 126 -6.30 -6.32 7.52
N THR A 127 -5.73 -6.82 6.42
CA THR A 127 -5.41 -8.24 6.26
C THR A 127 -3.93 -8.55 6.48
N GLY A 128 -3.14 -7.63 7.04
CA GLY A 128 -1.75 -7.89 7.45
C GLY A 128 -0.77 -8.08 6.31
N GLN A 129 -1.00 -7.39 5.18
CA GLN A 129 -0.09 -7.36 4.04
C GLN A 129 1.03 -6.32 4.27
N ASP A 130 1.98 -6.22 3.35
CA ASP A 130 3.04 -5.21 3.40
C ASP A 130 2.53 -3.89 2.74
N PRO A 131 2.26 -2.83 3.52
CA PRO A 131 1.70 -1.59 2.97
C PRO A 131 2.66 -0.86 2.03
N ALA A 132 3.98 -1.11 2.10
CA ALA A 132 4.93 -0.49 1.19
C ALA A 132 4.79 -1.03 -0.25
N GLN A 133 4.24 -2.24 -0.42
CA GLN A 133 3.97 -2.84 -1.72
C GLN A 133 2.74 -2.24 -2.42
N ASN A 134 2.04 -1.28 -1.77
CA ASN A 134 1.02 -0.47 -2.44
C ASN A 134 1.57 0.24 -3.69
N VAL A 135 2.86 0.60 -3.70
CA VAL A 135 3.51 1.29 -4.83
C VAL A 135 3.28 0.57 -6.15
N GLU A 136 3.47 -0.75 -6.18
CA GLU A 136 3.32 -1.58 -7.36
C GLU A 136 2.00 -2.36 -7.38
N SER A 137 1.45 -2.72 -6.22
CA SER A 137 0.18 -3.44 -6.16
C SER A 137 -1.03 -2.59 -6.53
N SER A 138 -0.91 -1.26 -6.46
CA SER A 138 -1.98 -0.32 -6.85
C SER A 138 -2.03 -0.02 -8.36
N ASN A 139 -1.11 -0.59 -9.14
CA ASN A 139 -1.19 -0.57 -10.59
C ASN A 139 -2.57 -1.09 -11.03
N CYS A 140 -3.32 -0.23 -11.71
CA CYS A 140 -4.68 -0.51 -12.11
C CYS A 140 -5.04 0.31 -13.35
N ILE A 141 -5.69 -0.34 -14.32
CA ILE A 141 -6.44 0.32 -15.38
C ILE A 141 -7.93 0.07 -15.19
N THR A 142 -8.69 1.15 -15.18
CA THR A 142 -10.15 1.14 -15.07
C THR A 142 -10.76 1.52 -16.41
N LEU A 143 -11.59 0.63 -16.96
CA LEU A 143 -12.31 0.86 -18.21
C LEU A 143 -13.81 0.85 -17.95
N MET A 144 -14.53 1.69 -18.69
CA MET A 144 -15.96 1.89 -18.59
C MET A 144 -16.52 2.02 -20.00
N GLU A 145 -17.49 1.19 -20.33
CA GLU A 145 -18.09 1.12 -21.66
C GLU A 145 -19.63 1.12 -21.57
N PRO A 146 -20.31 1.87 -22.45
CA PRO A 146 -21.75 1.76 -22.58
C PRO A 146 -22.09 0.45 -23.31
N ILE A 147 -22.99 -0.35 -22.73
CA ILE A 147 -23.52 -1.56 -23.36
C ILE A 147 -25.05 -1.49 -23.44
N ASN A 148 -25.69 -2.44 -24.13
CA ASN A 148 -27.14 -2.48 -24.31
C ASN A 148 -27.71 -1.15 -24.85
N GLY A 149 -27.09 -0.59 -25.90
CA GLY A 149 -27.51 0.70 -26.45
C GLY A 149 -27.19 1.92 -25.58
N GLY A 150 -26.33 1.76 -24.56
CA GLY A 150 -25.96 2.81 -23.62
C GLY A 150 -26.85 2.88 -22.38
N GLU A 151 -27.73 1.90 -22.19
CA GLU A 151 -28.57 1.81 -21.00
C GLU A 151 -27.78 1.33 -19.77
N ASP A 152 -26.85 0.38 -19.96
CA ASP A 152 -26.08 -0.23 -18.88
C ASP A 152 -24.59 0.10 -19.01
N LEU A 153 -23.90 0.07 -17.87
CA LEU A 153 -22.46 0.31 -17.79
C LEU A 153 -21.73 -1.03 -17.63
N LEU A 154 -20.84 -1.35 -18.56
CA LEU A 154 -19.80 -2.35 -18.35
C LEU A 154 -18.59 -1.66 -17.72
N MET A 155 -18.08 -2.21 -16.63
CA MET A 155 -16.89 -1.71 -15.95
C MET A 155 -15.90 -2.84 -15.72
N THR A 156 -14.62 -2.57 -15.97
CA THR A 156 -13.53 -3.48 -15.63
C THR A 156 -12.42 -2.77 -14.85
N CYS A 157 -11.74 -3.53 -14.00
CA CYS A 157 -10.50 -3.12 -13.34
C CYS A 157 -9.46 -4.22 -13.53
N SER A 158 -8.32 -3.88 -14.11
CA SER A 158 -7.20 -4.83 -14.31
C SER A 158 -6.00 -4.40 -13.49
N MET A 159 -5.56 -5.28 -12.59
CA MET A 159 -4.44 -5.06 -11.67
C MET A 159 -3.37 -6.14 -11.89
N PRO A 160 -2.31 -5.86 -12.64
CA PRO A 160 -1.36 -6.89 -13.09
C PRO A 160 -0.35 -7.30 -12.02
N SER A 161 -0.23 -6.55 -10.92
CA SER A 161 0.88 -6.69 -9.98
C SER A 161 0.49 -6.74 -8.49
N ILE A 162 -0.63 -7.39 -8.13
CA ILE A 162 -1.06 -7.49 -6.72
C ILE A 162 -0.15 -8.44 -5.94
N GLU A 163 0.52 -7.93 -4.92
CA GLU A 163 1.40 -8.69 -4.04
C GLU A 163 0.76 -8.92 -2.68
N CYS A 164 0.09 -10.06 -2.57
CA CYS A 164 -0.57 -10.44 -1.34
C CYS A 164 -0.31 -11.91 -1.00
N GLY A 165 -0.52 -12.23 0.27
CA GLY A 165 -0.46 -13.58 0.83
C GLY A 165 -1.41 -13.72 2.02
N THR A 166 -1.69 -14.96 2.37
CA THR A 166 -2.50 -15.32 3.54
C THR A 166 -1.69 -16.10 4.59
N VAL A 167 -0.39 -16.24 4.35
CA VAL A 167 0.61 -16.87 5.23
C VAL A 167 1.86 -15.99 5.33
N GLY A 168 2.36 -15.81 6.55
CA GLY A 168 3.61 -15.11 6.85
C GLY A 168 3.48 -13.59 6.96
N GLY A 169 4.55 -12.92 7.39
CA GLY A 169 4.54 -11.47 7.59
C GLY A 169 3.50 -11.04 8.63
N GLY A 170 2.74 -9.98 8.35
CA GLY A 170 1.70 -9.46 9.24
C GLY A 170 0.46 -10.34 9.36
N THR A 171 0.26 -11.33 8.49
CA THR A 171 -0.94 -12.18 8.50
C THR A 171 -1.00 -13.13 9.69
N ILE A 172 0.10 -13.29 10.43
CA ILE A 172 0.18 -14.14 11.63
C ILE A 172 -0.37 -13.43 12.88
N LEU A 173 -0.49 -12.10 12.83
CA LEU A 173 -0.99 -11.32 13.96
C LEU A 173 -2.49 -11.54 14.10
N GLU A 174 -2.96 -11.79 15.33
CA GLU A 174 -4.35 -12.18 15.58
C GLU A 174 -5.40 -11.20 14.99
N PRO A 175 -5.26 -9.85 15.12
CA PRO A 175 -6.25 -8.94 14.54
C PRO A 175 -6.36 -9.07 13.02
N GLN A 176 -5.22 -9.12 12.31
CA GLN A 176 -5.16 -9.28 10.86
C GLN A 176 -5.61 -10.68 10.43
N GLY A 177 -5.29 -11.70 11.22
CA GLY A 177 -5.76 -13.07 11.06
C GLY A 177 -7.28 -13.17 11.13
N ALA A 178 -7.92 -12.47 12.07
CA ALA A 178 -9.38 -12.41 12.19
C ALA A 178 -10.03 -11.78 10.95
N MET A 179 -9.42 -10.76 10.35
CA MET A 179 -9.91 -10.18 9.09
C MET A 179 -9.81 -11.15 7.92
N LEU A 180 -8.72 -11.92 7.83
CA LEU A 180 -8.57 -12.98 6.83
C LEU A 180 -9.56 -14.12 7.07
N GLU A 181 -9.86 -14.44 8.32
CA GLU A 181 -10.84 -15.44 8.73
C GLU A 181 -12.27 -15.03 8.37
N MET A 182 -12.62 -13.74 8.59
CA MET A 182 -13.89 -13.17 8.13
C MET A 182 -14.09 -13.32 6.62
N LEU A 183 -13.00 -13.25 5.84
CA LEU A 183 -13.02 -13.48 4.38
C LEU A 183 -12.96 -14.97 4.00
N GLY A 184 -12.75 -15.88 4.96
CA GLY A 184 -12.57 -17.31 4.74
C GLY A 184 -11.22 -17.70 4.13
N LEU A 185 -10.18 -16.90 4.35
CA LEU A 185 -8.89 -16.98 3.66
C LEU A 185 -7.68 -17.14 4.58
N ARG A 186 -7.87 -17.27 5.91
CA ARG A 186 -6.76 -17.36 6.87
C ARG A 186 -5.90 -18.61 6.60
N GLY A 187 -4.58 -18.41 6.54
CA GLY A 187 -3.62 -19.49 6.44
C GLY A 187 -3.46 -20.08 5.03
N ALA A 188 -2.73 -21.19 4.98
CA ALA A 188 -2.49 -21.96 3.75
C ALA A 188 -3.74 -22.75 3.38
N HIS A 189 -4.04 -22.85 2.09
CA HIS A 189 -5.14 -23.69 1.65
C HIS A 189 -4.74 -25.18 1.80
N PRO A 190 -5.59 -26.03 2.44
CA PRO A 190 -5.20 -27.38 2.84
C PRO A 190 -4.87 -28.31 1.67
N THR A 191 -5.54 -28.15 0.53
CA THR A 191 -5.44 -29.07 -0.63
C THR A 191 -5.05 -28.40 -1.95
N SER A 192 -4.92 -27.06 -1.98
CA SER A 192 -4.73 -26.30 -3.22
C SER A 192 -3.84 -25.08 -2.96
N PRO A 193 -2.52 -25.28 -2.83
CA PRO A 193 -1.59 -24.21 -2.48
C PRO A 193 -1.76 -22.95 -3.34
N GLY A 194 -1.83 -21.81 -2.67
CA GLY A 194 -2.03 -20.50 -3.29
C GLY A 194 -3.48 -20.14 -3.59
N HIS A 195 -4.45 -21.04 -3.34
CA HIS A 195 -5.86 -20.73 -3.60
C HIS A 195 -6.37 -19.58 -2.73
N ASN A 196 -5.99 -19.53 -1.45
CA ASN A 196 -6.40 -18.45 -0.54
C ASN A 196 -5.79 -17.12 -0.97
N ALA A 197 -4.49 -17.10 -1.29
CA ALA A 197 -3.83 -15.89 -1.78
C ALA A 197 -4.41 -15.39 -3.13
N ARG A 198 -4.73 -16.31 -4.07
CA ARG A 198 -5.42 -15.96 -5.33
C ARG A 198 -6.85 -15.45 -5.08
N ARG A 199 -7.54 -15.97 -4.05
CA ARG A 199 -8.89 -15.50 -3.70
C ARG A 199 -8.83 -14.12 -3.02
N LEU A 200 -7.83 -13.86 -2.18
CA LEU A 200 -7.60 -12.54 -1.60
C LEU A 200 -7.34 -11.49 -2.69
N ALA A 201 -6.48 -11.78 -3.67
CA ALA A 201 -6.23 -10.88 -4.80
C ALA A 201 -7.51 -10.54 -5.59
N ARG A 202 -8.40 -11.54 -5.79
CA ARG A 202 -9.72 -11.35 -6.41
C ARG A 202 -10.64 -10.44 -5.58
N VAL A 203 -10.67 -10.62 -4.27
CA VAL A 203 -11.45 -9.77 -3.35
C VAL A 203 -10.93 -8.33 -3.38
N ILE A 204 -9.61 -8.14 -3.36
CA ILE A 204 -8.97 -6.83 -3.45
C ILE A 204 -9.35 -6.12 -4.77
N CYS A 205 -9.21 -6.80 -5.91
CA CYS A 205 -9.54 -6.20 -7.21
C CYS A 205 -11.03 -5.85 -7.33
N ALA A 206 -11.91 -6.69 -6.81
CA ALA A 206 -13.34 -6.40 -6.74
C ALA A 206 -13.67 -5.21 -5.82
N ALA A 207 -13.00 -5.10 -4.67
CA ALA A 207 -13.14 -3.96 -3.77
C ALA A 207 -12.65 -2.67 -4.42
N VAL A 208 -11.51 -2.72 -5.13
CA VAL A 208 -10.99 -1.60 -5.93
C VAL A 208 -12.03 -1.17 -6.96
N MET A 209 -12.59 -2.10 -7.74
CA MET A 209 -13.63 -1.79 -8.73
C MET A 209 -14.86 -1.12 -8.10
N ALA A 210 -15.31 -1.58 -6.93
CA ALA A 210 -16.42 -0.95 -6.21
C ALA A 210 -16.06 0.48 -5.74
N GLY A 211 -14.84 0.68 -5.25
CA GLY A 211 -14.33 2.01 -4.90
C GLY A 211 -14.24 2.94 -6.10
N GLU A 212 -13.70 2.47 -7.21
CA GLU A 212 -13.59 3.20 -8.48
C GLU A 212 -14.97 3.64 -8.96
N LEU A 213 -15.95 2.72 -8.97
CA LEU A 213 -17.33 3.02 -9.39
C LEU A 213 -17.94 4.14 -8.53
N SER A 214 -17.76 4.06 -7.21
CA SER A 214 -18.28 5.04 -6.26
C SER A 214 -17.64 6.43 -6.45
N LEU A 215 -16.31 6.50 -6.50
CA LEU A 215 -15.60 7.78 -6.64
C LEU A 215 -15.87 8.44 -8.00
N MET A 216 -15.83 7.67 -9.08
CA MET A 216 -16.10 8.16 -10.43
C MET A 216 -17.54 8.69 -10.53
N SER A 217 -18.49 8.02 -9.88
CA SER A 217 -19.88 8.49 -9.81
C SER A 217 -20.03 9.80 -9.04
N ALA A 218 -19.37 9.91 -7.89
CA ALA A 218 -19.37 11.14 -7.10
C ALA A 218 -18.74 12.33 -7.84
N LEU A 219 -17.68 12.08 -8.63
CA LEU A 219 -17.05 13.07 -9.49
C LEU A 219 -17.96 13.49 -10.64
N ALA A 220 -18.56 12.51 -11.34
CA ALA A 220 -19.46 12.77 -12.46
C ALA A 220 -20.72 13.54 -12.03
N ALA A 221 -21.24 13.28 -10.82
CA ALA A 221 -22.37 14.01 -10.25
C ALA A 221 -21.99 15.38 -9.64
N GLY A 222 -20.71 15.74 -9.54
CA GLY A 222 -20.26 16.97 -8.87
C GLY A 222 -20.41 16.96 -7.34
N HIS A 223 -20.48 15.78 -6.73
CA HIS A 223 -20.75 15.60 -5.30
C HIS A 223 -19.50 15.51 -4.40
N LEU A 224 -18.30 15.47 -4.99
CA LEU A 224 -17.06 15.19 -4.25
C LEU A 224 -16.82 16.14 -3.06
N ILE A 225 -17.00 17.46 -3.27
CA ILE A 225 -16.74 18.46 -2.21
C ILE A 225 -17.76 18.33 -1.07
N LYS A 226 -19.03 18.07 -1.39
CA LYS A 226 -20.10 17.92 -0.39
C LYS A 226 -19.87 16.68 0.48
N ALA A 227 -19.46 15.55 -0.12
CA ALA A 227 -19.18 14.32 0.60
C ALA A 227 -17.95 14.44 1.52
N HIS A 228 -16.87 15.07 1.04
CA HIS A 228 -15.69 15.33 1.89
C HIS A 228 -16.02 16.24 3.08
N MET A 229 -16.81 17.30 2.87
CA MET A 229 -17.22 18.20 3.94
C MET A 229 -18.14 17.53 4.97
N ALA A 230 -18.99 16.58 4.56
CA ALA A 230 -19.92 15.90 5.45
C ALA A 230 -19.28 14.77 6.27
N HIS A 231 -18.29 14.05 5.71
CA HIS A 231 -17.78 12.81 6.32
C HIS A 231 -16.28 12.83 6.64
N ASN A 232 -15.49 13.70 6.01
CA ASN A 232 -14.04 13.79 6.22
C ASN A 232 -13.60 15.03 7.02
N ARG A 233 -14.56 15.87 7.42
CA ARG A 233 -14.37 16.87 8.48
C ARG A 233 -15.38 16.56 9.59
N SER A 234 -14.92 15.93 10.66
CA SER A 234 -15.62 16.05 11.93
C SER A 234 -15.65 17.53 12.30
N ALA A 235 -16.83 18.08 12.62
CA ALA A 235 -16.87 19.24 13.51
C ALA A 235 -16.01 18.88 14.74
N PRO A 236 -15.05 19.72 15.16
CA PRO A 236 -14.14 19.32 16.21
C PRO A 236 -14.94 19.13 17.49
N ALA A 237 -15.12 17.88 17.91
CA ALA A 237 -15.33 17.59 19.32
C ALA A 237 -13.94 17.73 19.95
N THR A 238 -13.60 18.92 20.43
CA THR A 238 -12.46 19.10 21.33
C THR A 238 -12.66 18.14 22.49
N PRO A 239 -11.87 17.07 22.63
CA PRO A 239 -11.97 16.24 23.82
C PRO A 239 -11.52 17.13 24.99
N LEU A 240 -12.30 17.20 26.06
CA LEU A 240 -11.81 17.77 27.32
C LEU A 240 -10.51 17.04 27.66
N ALA A 241 -9.46 17.80 27.95
CA ALA A 241 -8.15 17.27 28.27
C ALA A 241 -8.27 16.22 29.38
N SER A 242 -8.18 14.94 29.03
CA SER A 242 -8.02 13.86 29.99
C SER A 242 -6.59 13.93 30.50
N ARG A 243 -6.38 14.71 31.57
CA ARG A 243 -5.15 14.61 32.34
C ARG A 243 -5.10 13.19 32.91
N PRO A 244 -4.06 12.37 32.64
CA PRO A 244 -3.88 11.13 33.37
C PRO A 244 -3.71 11.48 34.85
N MET A 245 -4.45 10.80 35.73
CA MET A 245 -4.24 10.94 37.18
C MET A 245 -2.86 10.40 37.50
N THR A 246 -1.96 11.27 37.95
CA THR A 246 -0.70 10.87 38.57
C THR A 246 -1.06 10.01 39.80
N PRO A 247 -0.52 8.80 39.96
CA PRO A 247 -0.73 8.03 41.17
C PRO A 247 -0.20 8.85 42.35
N MET A 248 -1.08 9.12 43.34
CA MET A 248 -0.66 9.78 44.57
C MET A 248 0.34 8.86 45.27
N PHE A 249 1.57 9.34 45.44
CA PHE A 249 2.54 8.70 46.33
C PHE A 249 1.92 8.59 47.72
N ALA A 250 1.92 7.37 48.26
CA ALA A 250 1.57 7.14 49.67
C ALA A 250 2.48 8.02 50.56
N PRO A 251 1.95 8.64 51.63
CA PRO A 251 2.76 9.47 52.51
C PRO A 251 3.86 8.59 53.11
N LEU A 252 5.11 9.05 52.95
CA LEU A 252 6.30 8.41 53.49
C LEU A 252 6.15 8.30 55.01
N THR A 253 5.87 7.10 55.50
CA THR A 253 5.92 6.82 56.93
C THR A 253 7.35 7.01 57.43
N THR A 254 7.43 7.80 58.49
CA THR A 254 8.63 8.15 59.27
C THR A 254 9.63 7.00 59.40
N LEU A 255 10.80 7.14 58.75
CA LEU A 255 12.00 6.40 59.12
C LEU A 255 12.69 7.10 60.29
N PRO A 256 13.27 6.36 61.25
CA PRO A 256 13.76 6.91 62.51
C PRO A 256 15.03 7.73 62.35
N ASN A 257 15.14 8.71 63.25
CA ASN A 257 16.17 9.74 63.35
C ASN A 257 17.60 9.16 63.38
N ARG A 258 18.46 9.59 62.46
CA ARG A 258 19.93 9.40 62.57
C ARG A 258 20.64 10.73 62.36
N ASN A 259 21.18 11.23 63.47
CA ASN A 259 22.12 12.35 63.58
C ASN A 259 23.33 12.20 62.65
N GLY A 260 23.73 13.27 61.98
CA GLY A 260 25.05 13.34 61.30
C GLY A 260 25.26 14.54 60.37
N SER A 261 25.77 15.63 60.94
CA SER A 261 26.59 16.74 60.40
C SER A 261 26.66 17.07 58.89
N ILE A 262 26.45 18.36 58.61
CA ILE A 262 26.69 19.14 57.38
C ILE A 262 28.18 19.18 57.01
N SER A 263 28.51 19.10 55.70
CA SER A 263 29.66 19.84 55.13
C SER A 263 29.44 20.20 53.65
N ASN A 264 29.72 21.46 53.33
CA ASN A 264 29.65 22.10 52.01
C ASN A 264 30.74 21.59 51.05
N GLY A 265 30.42 21.42 49.76
CA GLY A 265 31.38 21.17 48.69
C GLY A 265 30.99 21.84 47.38
N SER A 266 31.90 22.68 46.88
CA SER A 266 31.79 23.70 45.83
C SER A 266 31.84 23.20 44.38
N LEU A 267 31.24 23.97 43.47
CA LEU A 267 31.38 23.87 41.99
C LEU A 267 32.72 24.47 41.51
N PRO A 268 33.30 24.01 40.38
CA PRO A 268 34.28 24.78 39.61
C PRO A 268 33.77 25.27 38.24
N ASN A 269 34.24 26.48 37.88
CA ASN A 269 34.02 27.28 36.66
C ASN A 269 34.99 26.95 35.51
N GLY A 270 34.63 27.40 34.28
CA GLY A 270 35.53 27.73 33.14
C GLY A 270 35.42 26.75 31.95
N ASN A 271 35.42 27.14 30.66
CA ASN A 271 35.93 28.35 30.00
C ASN A 271 35.44 28.48 28.52
N THR A 272 35.19 29.73 28.10
CA THR A 272 35.45 30.40 26.79
C THR A 272 35.01 29.87 25.40
N ILE A 273 34.44 30.80 24.62
CA ILE A 273 34.05 30.81 23.20
C ILE A 273 35.22 31.29 22.31
N PRO A 274 35.28 30.89 21.01
CA PRO A 274 35.33 31.90 19.94
C PRO A 274 34.43 31.53 18.75
N GLY A 275 33.86 32.55 18.09
CA GLY A 275 33.02 32.39 16.88
C GLY A 275 33.75 32.71 15.58
N ARG A 276 33.20 32.25 14.44
CA ARG A 276 32.92 33.05 13.22
C ARG A 276 32.29 32.22 12.10
N ASP A 277 31.42 32.91 11.36
CA ASP A 277 31.11 32.83 9.93
C ASP A 277 30.30 31.64 9.34
N GLY A 278 29.05 31.96 8.99
CA GLY A 278 28.65 32.15 7.58
C GLY A 278 28.38 30.90 6.74
N GLY A 279 27.09 30.63 6.45
CA GLY A 279 26.69 29.76 5.34
C GLY A 279 25.33 29.08 5.53
N GLY A 280 24.25 29.83 5.29
CA GLY A 280 22.91 29.23 5.17
C GLY A 280 22.76 28.50 3.84
N TYR A 281 22.30 27.26 3.88
CA TYR A 281 21.76 26.55 2.72
C TYR A 281 20.29 26.23 2.98
N VAL A 282 19.42 26.94 2.27
CA VAL A 282 17.99 26.63 2.11
C VAL A 282 17.88 25.77 0.86
N VAL A 283 17.42 24.53 1.01
CA VAL A 283 17.04 23.69 -0.14
C VAL A 283 15.52 23.73 -0.24
N ASN A 284 15.03 24.52 -1.20
CA ASN A 284 13.66 24.48 -1.67
C ASN A 284 13.48 23.25 -2.55
N ALA A 285 12.62 22.32 -2.15
CA ALA A 285 12.16 21.23 -2.99
C ALA A 285 10.77 21.59 -3.56
N ASN A 286 10.77 22.16 -4.77
CA ASN A 286 9.61 22.21 -5.65
C ASN A 286 10.05 21.65 -7.00
N ALA A 287 9.60 20.44 -7.31
CA ALA A 287 9.43 19.89 -8.66
C ALA A 287 8.46 18.71 -8.56
#